data_AF-A0A978S0C5-F1
#
_entry.id   AF-A0A978S0C5-F1
#
_cell.length_a   1.000
_cell.length_b   1.000
_cell.length_c   1.000
_cell.angle_alpha   90.00
_cell.angle_beta   90.00
_cell.angle_gamma   90.00
#
_symmetry.space_group_name_H-M   'P 1'
#
loop_
_entity.id
_entity.type
_entity.pdbx_description
1 polymer ?
#
loop_
_entity_poly.entity_id
_entity_poly.type
_entity_poly.pdbx_seq_one_letter_code
_entity_poly.pdbx_strand_id
1 'polypeptide(L)'
;MKKDTCYAMASVVYTVMFVEAYINELFCRARFEVKNKFFGNLDSNIVSRLANFWEIDMKTPTQEKPRNYRILDALKPNILDKYQLALLTVSDKKLFDRGEYLYQRIEILINLRNAIVHYKPEPWGDDIEKSEESSREKVRKNLEGKFKENPFAEGVQNPFFPDKCFGYGCAKWAVNSSVEFIEEFSKKMGLKLYDEWFQEAKRLPEAIKVF
;
A
#
# COMPACT_ATOMS: atom_id res chain seq x y z
N MET A 1 0.97 18.09 18.53
CA MET A 1 1.35 16.77 18.01
C MET A 1 2.80 16.49 18.39
N LYS A 2 3.11 15.38 19.06
CA LYS A 2 4.49 15.03 19.45
C LYS A 2 5.30 14.64 18.22
N LYS A 3 6.63 14.89 18.22
CA LYS A 3 7.51 14.61 17.06
C LYS A 3 7.41 13.15 16.61
N ASP A 4 7.37 12.21 17.54
CA ASP A 4 7.34 10.77 17.25
C ASP A 4 6.06 10.34 16.52
N THR A 5 4.92 10.95 16.89
CA THR A 5 3.63 10.78 16.20
C THR A 5 3.75 11.24 14.75
N CYS A 6 4.37 12.40 14.50
CA CYS A 6 4.59 12.90 13.14
C CYS A 6 5.44 11.93 12.31
N TYR A 7 6.52 11.39 12.88
CA TYR A 7 7.38 10.43 12.19
C TYR A 7 6.68 9.10 11.90
N ALA A 8 5.88 8.60 12.83
CA ALA A 8 5.09 7.39 12.62
C ALA A 8 4.04 7.58 11.52
N MET A 9 3.32 8.71 11.53
CA MET A 9 2.36 9.06 10.47
C MET A 9 3.04 9.20 9.11
N ALA A 10 4.18 9.91 9.04
CA ALA A 10 4.95 10.03 7.82
C ALA A 10 5.42 8.66 7.30
N SER A 11 5.87 7.78 8.21
CA SER A 11 6.27 6.42 7.86
C SER A 11 5.12 5.64 7.22
N VAL A 12 3.91 5.70 7.78
CA VAL A 12 2.71 5.08 7.19
C VAL A 12 2.44 5.62 5.77
N VAL A 13 2.46 6.94 5.61
CA VAL A 13 2.20 7.59 4.31
C VAL A 13 3.24 7.15 3.27
N TYR A 14 4.53 7.28 3.57
CA TYR A 14 5.60 6.90 2.65
C TYR A 14 5.61 5.41 2.33
N THR A 15 5.24 4.56 3.29
CA THR A 15 5.14 3.13 3.07
C THR A 15 4.05 2.79 2.05
N VAL A 16 2.87 3.42 2.13
CA VAL A 16 1.82 3.20 1.13
C VAL A 16 2.23 3.79 -0.23
N MET A 17 2.90 4.94 -0.25
CA MET A 17 3.46 5.50 -1.48
C MET A 17 4.47 4.56 -2.13
N PHE A 18 5.29 3.86 -1.34
CA PHE A 18 6.21 2.85 -1.85
C PHE A 18 5.47 1.68 -2.52
N VAL A 19 4.40 1.16 -1.90
CA VAL A 19 3.55 0.11 -2.50
C VAL A 19 2.92 0.58 -3.81
N GLU A 20 2.43 1.82 -3.87
CA GLU A 20 1.84 2.40 -5.08
C GLU A 20 2.90 2.66 -6.18
N ALA A 21 4.04 3.21 -5.81
CA ALA A 21 5.14 3.48 -6.72
C ALA A 21 5.69 2.19 -7.33
N TYR A 22 5.83 1.12 -6.54
CA TYR A 22 6.36 -0.16 -7.02
C TYR A 22 5.54 -0.74 -8.17
N ILE A 23 4.20 -0.79 -8.04
CA ILE A 23 3.33 -1.33 -9.10
C ILE A 23 3.27 -0.42 -10.32
N ASN A 24 3.29 0.90 -10.13
CA ASN A 24 3.33 1.85 -11.24
C ASN A 24 4.67 1.77 -11.98
N GLU A 25 5.79 1.61 -11.26
CA GLU A 25 7.11 1.42 -11.82
C GLU A 25 7.20 0.11 -12.61
N LEU A 26 6.60 -0.99 -12.11
CA LEU A 26 6.50 -2.25 -12.85
C LEU A 26 5.87 -2.05 -14.23
N PHE A 27 4.73 -1.36 -14.30
CA PHE A 27 4.04 -1.09 -15.57
C PHE A 27 4.87 -0.16 -16.48
N CYS A 28 5.47 0.88 -15.91
CA CYS A 28 6.36 1.79 -16.63
C CYS A 28 7.57 1.06 -17.23
N ARG A 29 8.24 0.20 -16.44
CA ARG A 29 9.37 -0.62 -16.90
C ARG A 29 8.96 -1.57 -18.02
N ALA A 30 7.80 -2.21 -17.90
CA ALA A 30 7.29 -3.09 -18.95
C ALA A 30 7.13 -2.34 -20.29
N ARG A 31 6.83 -1.04 -20.23
CA ARG A 31 6.69 -0.19 -21.42
C ARG A 31 8.01 0.25 -22.04
N PHE A 32 9.01 0.56 -21.24
CA PHE A 32 10.23 1.25 -21.69
C PHE A 32 11.51 0.39 -21.66
N GLU A 33 11.52 -0.76 -20.98
CA GLU A 33 12.73 -1.57 -20.84
C GLU A 33 13.01 -2.45 -22.06
N VAL A 34 13.83 -1.93 -22.98
CA VAL A 34 14.17 -2.58 -24.27
C VAL A 34 14.91 -3.93 -24.13
N LYS A 35 15.65 -4.14 -23.02
CA LYS A 35 16.52 -5.32 -22.84
C LYS A 35 15.94 -6.39 -21.90
N ASN A 36 14.72 -6.19 -21.39
CA ASN A 36 13.97 -7.13 -20.54
C ASN A 36 14.76 -7.76 -19.37
N LYS A 37 15.77 -7.08 -18.82
CA LYS A 37 16.64 -7.65 -17.78
C LYS A 37 15.90 -7.83 -16.46
N PHE A 38 14.99 -6.91 -16.15
CA PHE A 38 14.19 -6.97 -14.93
C PHE A 38 13.19 -8.13 -14.92
N PHE A 39 12.46 -8.31 -16.03
CA PHE A 39 11.44 -9.34 -16.15
C PHE A 39 12.03 -10.74 -16.40
N GLY A 40 13.34 -10.82 -16.62
CA GLY A 40 14.07 -12.08 -16.74
C GLY A 40 13.52 -12.95 -17.87
N ASN A 41 12.90 -14.07 -17.48
CA ASN A 41 12.36 -15.07 -18.42
C ASN A 41 10.84 -14.94 -18.65
N LEU A 42 10.20 -13.87 -18.18
CA LEU A 42 8.78 -13.64 -18.49
C LEU A 42 8.58 -13.48 -19.99
N ASP A 43 7.54 -14.16 -20.51
CA ASP A 43 7.16 -14.12 -21.92
C ASP A 43 6.93 -12.67 -22.39
N SER A 44 7.43 -12.33 -23.58
CA SER A 44 7.33 -10.98 -24.12
C SER A 44 5.89 -10.49 -24.27
N ASN A 45 4.93 -11.39 -24.53
CA ASN A 45 3.51 -11.05 -24.59
C ASN A 45 2.96 -10.66 -23.21
N ILE A 46 3.43 -11.31 -22.14
CA ILE A 46 3.06 -10.94 -20.77
C ILE A 46 3.59 -9.54 -20.45
N VAL A 47 4.85 -9.26 -20.79
CA VAL A 47 5.45 -7.93 -20.60
C VAL A 47 4.70 -6.86 -21.41
N SER A 48 4.33 -7.14 -22.65
CA SER A 48 3.50 -6.23 -23.44
C SER A 48 2.11 -5.99 -22.84
N ARG A 49 1.49 -7.00 -22.20
CA ARG A 49 0.21 -6.81 -21.49
C ARG A 49 0.38 -5.93 -20.25
N LEU A 50 1.46 -6.10 -19.49
CA LEU A 50 1.79 -5.25 -18.34
C LEU A 50 2.02 -3.79 -18.78
N ALA A 51 2.69 -3.59 -19.91
CA ALA A 51 2.92 -2.26 -20.48
C ALA A 51 1.61 -1.51 -20.80
N ASN A 52 0.56 -2.22 -21.22
CA ASN A 52 -0.74 -1.62 -21.50
C ASN A 52 -1.39 -0.99 -20.25
N PHE A 53 -1.13 -1.53 -19.05
CA PHE A 53 -1.66 -0.94 -17.82
C PHE A 53 -1.08 0.44 -17.50
N TRP A 54 0.16 0.71 -17.93
CA TRP A 54 0.74 2.05 -17.83
C TRP A 54 -0.02 3.07 -18.69
N GLU A 55 -0.38 2.67 -19.90
CA GLU A 55 -1.11 3.52 -20.85
C GLU A 55 -2.54 3.81 -20.42
N ILE A 56 -3.13 2.92 -19.60
CA ILE A 56 -4.46 3.10 -19.03
C ILE A 56 -4.45 4.13 -17.89
N ASP A 57 -3.39 4.15 -17.07
CA ASP A 57 -3.26 5.09 -15.94
C ASP A 57 -2.83 6.50 -16.40
N MET A 58 -2.12 6.59 -17.53
CA MET A 58 -1.83 7.86 -18.19
C MET A 58 -3.07 8.38 -18.93
N LYS A 59 -3.64 9.48 -18.44
CA LYS A 59 -4.52 10.35 -19.26
C LYS A 59 -3.69 10.94 -20.40
N THR A 60 -3.45 10.20 -21.48
CA THR A 60 -2.88 10.77 -22.70
C THR A 60 -3.91 11.76 -23.28
N PRO A 61 -3.63 13.08 -23.31
CA PRO A 61 -4.62 14.06 -23.73
C PRO A 61 -4.86 14.08 -25.25
N THR A 62 -4.14 13.28 -26.03
CA THR A 62 -3.91 13.59 -27.45
C THR A 62 -4.13 12.47 -28.46
N GLN A 63 -4.57 11.27 -28.09
CA GLN A 63 -4.99 10.28 -29.10
C GLN A 63 -6.24 9.52 -28.67
N GLU A 64 -7.05 9.12 -29.65
CA GLU A 64 -8.27 8.35 -29.44
C GLU A 64 -7.98 7.13 -28.56
N LYS A 65 -8.60 7.15 -27.37
CA LYS A 65 -8.51 6.07 -26.39
C LYS A 65 -8.87 4.73 -27.08
N PRO A 66 -8.00 3.71 -27.09
CA PRO A 66 -8.28 2.43 -27.76
C PRO A 66 -9.55 1.78 -27.18
N ARG A 67 -10.34 1.02 -27.94
CA ARG A 67 -11.65 0.47 -27.46
C ARG A 67 -11.58 -0.26 -26.11
N ASN A 68 -10.45 -0.89 -25.81
CA ASN A 68 -10.20 -1.66 -24.59
C ASN A 68 -9.99 -0.76 -23.35
N TYR A 69 -9.73 0.54 -23.57
CA TYR A 69 -9.54 1.56 -22.55
C TYR A 69 -10.83 1.88 -21.78
N ARG A 70 -12.01 1.77 -22.42
CA ARG A 70 -13.30 2.13 -21.80
C ARG A 70 -13.66 1.30 -20.57
N ILE A 71 -13.20 0.06 -20.50
CA ILE A 71 -13.53 -0.84 -19.38
C ILE A 71 -12.71 -0.48 -18.15
N LEU A 72 -11.42 -0.14 -18.31
CA LEU A 72 -10.51 0.06 -17.17
C LEU A 72 -10.54 1.51 -16.62
N ASP A 73 -10.80 2.52 -17.47
CA ASP A 73 -11.04 3.91 -17.03
C ASP A 73 -12.36 4.03 -16.22
N ALA A 74 -13.34 3.16 -16.51
CA ALA A 74 -14.57 3.02 -15.72
C ALA A 74 -14.33 2.30 -14.38
N LEU A 75 -13.34 1.41 -14.30
CA LEU A 75 -13.04 0.63 -13.11
C LEU A 75 -12.28 1.43 -12.04
N LYS A 76 -11.51 2.46 -12.41
CA LYS A 76 -10.65 3.26 -11.50
C LYS A 76 -9.98 2.37 -10.44
N PRO A 77 -9.17 1.38 -10.87
CA PRO A 77 -8.65 0.35 -9.98
C PRO A 77 -7.87 0.98 -8.83
N ASN A 78 -8.16 0.54 -7.60
CA ASN A 78 -7.36 0.94 -6.46
C ASN A 78 -5.97 0.28 -6.51
N ILE A 79 -5.08 0.63 -5.57
CA ILE A 79 -3.71 0.12 -5.54
C ILE A 79 -3.70 -1.42 -5.59
N LEU A 80 -4.53 -2.10 -4.78
CA LEU A 80 -4.58 -3.57 -4.73
C LEU A 80 -5.15 -4.20 -6.00
N ASP A 81 -6.10 -3.54 -6.65
CA ASP A 81 -6.62 -4.00 -7.95
C ASP A 81 -5.50 -4.01 -9.01
N LYS A 82 -4.59 -3.02 -9.00
CA LYS A 82 -3.42 -3.01 -9.91
C LYS A 82 -2.52 -4.24 -9.69
N TYR A 83 -2.27 -4.63 -8.45
CA TYR A 83 -1.51 -5.85 -8.13
C TYR A 83 -2.21 -7.12 -8.61
N GLN A 84 -3.53 -7.23 -8.41
CA GLN A 84 -4.32 -8.37 -8.88
C GLN A 84 -4.34 -8.45 -10.42
N LEU A 85 -4.50 -7.31 -11.10
CA LEU A 85 -4.44 -7.22 -12.56
C LEU A 85 -3.08 -7.66 -13.11
N ALA A 86 -1.98 -7.25 -12.47
CA ALA A 86 -0.64 -7.70 -12.85
C ALA A 86 -0.53 -9.23 -12.72
N LEU A 87 -0.99 -9.82 -11.62
CA LEU A 87 -0.98 -11.27 -11.43
C LEU A 87 -1.84 -11.99 -12.48
N LEU A 88 -3.02 -11.47 -12.81
CA LEU A 88 -3.90 -12.02 -13.86
C LEU A 88 -3.21 -12.08 -15.24
N THR A 89 -2.26 -11.19 -15.53
CA THR A 89 -1.56 -11.22 -16.83
C THR A 89 -0.55 -12.34 -16.95
N VAL A 90 -0.04 -12.86 -15.82
CA VAL A 90 0.87 -14.01 -15.80
C VAL A 90 0.02 -15.27 -15.65
N SER A 91 -0.19 -15.98 -16.76
CA SER A 91 -0.92 -17.25 -16.76
C SER A 91 -0.37 -18.21 -15.70
N ASP A 92 -1.26 -18.92 -15.01
CA ASP A 92 -0.97 -19.89 -13.93
C ASP A 92 -0.57 -19.33 -12.56
N LYS A 93 -0.58 -18.00 -12.35
CA LYS A 93 -0.32 -17.43 -11.02
C LYS A 93 -1.60 -17.27 -10.20
N LYS A 94 -1.56 -17.75 -8.95
CA LYS A 94 -2.64 -17.53 -7.99
C LYS A 94 -2.67 -16.07 -7.55
N LEU A 95 -3.82 -15.45 -7.76
CA LEU A 95 -4.20 -14.17 -7.16
C LEU A 95 -3.96 -14.19 -5.66
N PHE A 96 -3.81 -13.00 -5.06
CA PHE A 96 -3.92 -12.91 -3.61
C PHE A 96 -5.35 -13.22 -3.21
N ASP A 97 -5.51 -14.11 -2.23
CA ASP A 97 -6.81 -14.29 -1.59
C ASP A 97 -7.09 -13.05 -0.72
N ARG A 98 -8.26 -12.45 -0.86
CA ARG A 98 -8.67 -11.30 -0.03
C ARG A 98 -8.86 -11.68 1.44
N GLY A 99 -9.07 -12.97 1.71
CA GLY A 99 -9.09 -13.55 3.05
C GLY A 99 -7.69 -13.78 3.64
N GLU A 100 -6.63 -13.77 2.83
CA GLU A 100 -5.27 -14.01 3.32
C GLU A 100 -4.75 -12.82 4.13
N TYR A 101 -4.02 -13.17 5.19
CA TYR A 101 -3.45 -12.24 6.16
C TYR A 101 -2.66 -11.08 5.51
N LEU A 102 -1.87 -11.37 4.48
CA LEU A 102 -0.99 -10.38 3.85
C LEU A 102 -1.78 -9.35 3.02
N TYR A 103 -2.83 -9.78 2.33
CA TYR A 103 -3.71 -8.89 1.56
C TYR A 103 -4.48 -7.96 2.50
N GLN A 104 -5.09 -8.51 3.56
CA GLN A 104 -5.82 -7.74 4.56
C GLN A 104 -4.92 -6.73 5.27
N ARG A 105 -3.67 -7.09 5.57
CA ARG A 105 -2.71 -6.16 6.19
C ARG A 105 -2.45 -4.93 5.33
N ILE A 106 -2.25 -5.10 4.04
CA ILE A 106 -2.04 -3.96 3.14
C ILE A 106 -3.31 -3.15 2.93
N GLU A 107 -4.46 -3.80 2.85
CA GLU A 107 -5.75 -3.10 2.80
C GLU A 107 -5.94 -2.21 4.03
N ILE A 108 -5.67 -2.74 5.23
CA ILE A 108 -5.71 -1.98 6.48
C ILE A 108 -4.70 -0.82 6.46
N LEU A 109 -3.47 -1.05 5.96
CA LEU A 109 -2.44 -0.03 5.88
C LEU A 109 -2.82 1.12 4.92
N ILE A 110 -3.39 0.79 3.75
CA ILE A 110 -3.91 1.78 2.79
C ILE A 110 -5.05 2.58 3.43
N ASN A 111 -5.96 1.91 4.13
CA ASN A 111 -7.06 2.57 4.85
C ASN A 111 -6.55 3.50 5.96
N LEU A 112 -5.51 3.09 6.70
CA LEU A 112 -4.86 3.95 7.68
C LEU A 112 -4.26 5.20 7.04
N ARG A 113 -3.55 5.06 5.90
CA ARG A 113 -3.05 6.21 5.14
C ARG A 113 -4.19 7.14 4.72
N ASN A 114 -5.29 6.58 4.22
CA ASN A 114 -6.45 7.38 3.81
C ASN A 114 -7.04 8.15 4.99
N ALA A 115 -7.13 7.53 6.18
CA ALA A 115 -7.59 8.21 7.39
C ALA A 115 -6.66 9.35 7.85
N ILE A 116 -5.34 9.23 7.61
CA ILE A 116 -4.36 10.30 7.87
C ILE A 116 -4.51 11.45 6.86
N VAL A 117 -4.54 11.14 5.56
CA VAL A 117 -4.49 12.14 4.48
C VAL A 117 -5.83 12.84 4.28
N HIS A 118 -6.93 12.11 4.42
CA HIS A 118 -8.30 12.62 4.27
C HIS A 118 -8.98 12.84 5.62
N TYR A 119 -8.21 13.25 6.63
CA TYR A 119 -8.76 13.49 7.97
C TYR A 119 -9.93 14.48 7.90
N LYS A 120 -11.12 14.00 8.31
CA LYS A 120 -12.29 14.84 8.54
C LYS A 120 -12.46 15.01 10.06
N PRO A 121 -12.55 16.25 10.57
CA PRO A 121 -12.89 16.46 11.97
C PRO A 121 -14.27 15.84 12.25
N GLU A 122 -14.33 14.89 13.18
CA GLU A 122 -15.58 14.32 13.65
C GLU A 122 -16.11 15.15 14.83
N PRO A 123 -17.44 15.37 14.93
CA PRO A 123 -18.04 16.05 16.08
C PRO A 123 -17.64 15.37 17.40
N TRP A 124 -17.41 16.14 18.46
CA TRP A 124 -17.14 15.63 19.80
C TRP A 124 -18.40 15.83 20.66
N GLY A 125 -18.93 14.77 21.29
CA GLY A 125 -20.09 14.85 22.20
C GLY A 125 -21.31 14.04 21.76
N ASP A 126 -22.46 14.28 22.42
CA ASP A 126 -23.76 13.62 22.17
C ASP A 126 -24.38 13.93 20.79
N ASP A 127 -23.73 14.76 19.98
CA ASP A 127 -24.12 15.11 18.60
C ASP A 127 -23.80 14.00 17.57
N ILE A 128 -23.33 12.83 18.02
CA ILE A 128 -23.17 11.66 17.17
C ILE A 128 -24.56 11.07 16.95
N GLU A 129 -25.18 11.39 15.80
CA GLU A 129 -26.29 10.60 15.29
C GLU A 129 -25.88 9.12 15.30
N LYS A 130 -26.61 8.31 16.09
CA LYS A 130 -26.29 6.92 16.49
C LYS A 130 -26.20 5.89 15.35
N SER A 131 -26.15 6.30 14.08
CA SER A 131 -26.28 5.41 12.93
C SER A 131 -24.99 5.15 12.15
N GLU A 132 -23.94 5.98 12.28
CA GLU A 132 -22.69 5.76 11.55
C GLU A 132 -21.49 5.51 12.48
N GLU A 133 -20.83 4.36 12.29
CA GLU A 133 -19.56 4.06 12.96
C GLU A 133 -18.49 5.08 12.55
N SER A 134 -17.93 5.77 13.55
CA SER A 134 -16.90 6.79 13.33
C SER A 134 -15.65 6.21 12.67
N SER A 135 -14.96 7.02 11.88
CA SER A 135 -13.70 6.65 11.23
C SER A 135 -12.65 6.24 12.26
N ARG A 136 -12.69 6.85 13.45
CA ARG A 136 -11.82 6.50 14.58
C ARG A 136 -12.05 5.07 15.07
N GLU A 137 -13.31 4.66 15.19
CA GLU A 137 -13.66 3.30 15.63
C GLU A 137 -13.31 2.25 14.58
N LYS A 138 -13.53 2.55 13.29
CA LYS A 138 -13.08 1.70 12.16
C LYS A 138 -11.57 1.47 12.18
N VAL A 139 -10.80 2.54 12.38
CA VAL A 139 -9.34 2.46 12.47
C VAL A 139 -8.93 1.64 13.70
N ARG A 140 -9.56 1.87 14.86
CA ARG A 140 -9.30 1.10 16.08
C ARG A 140 -9.52 -0.39 15.86
N LYS A 141 -10.71 -0.81 15.42
CA LYS A 141 -11.04 -2.24 15.20
C LYS A 141 -10.06 -2.95 14.27
N ASN A 142 -9.56 -2.26 13.26
CA ASN A 142 -8.65 -2.84 12.27
C ASN A 142 -7.19 -2.94 12.75
N LEU A 143 -6.74 -2.08 13.66
CA LEU A 143 -5.33 -1.93 14.03
C LEU A 143 -5.01 -2.32 15.47
N GLU A 144 -6.01 -2.32 16.36
CA GLU A 144 -5.82 -2.71 17.76
C GLU A 144 -5.27 -4.14 17.83
N GLY A 145 -4.24 -4.33 18.66
CA GLY A 145 -3.53 -5.60 18.80
C GLY A 145 -2.58 -5.99 17.66
N LYS A 146 -2.47 -5.21 16.56
CA LYS A 146 -1.53 -5.53 15.46
C LYS A 146 -0.09 -5.12 15.74
N PHE A 147 0.13 -4.20 16.67
CA PHE A 147 1.45 -3.73 17.10
C PHE A 147 1.38 -3.13 18.50
N LYS A 148 2.54 -2.93 19.12
CA LYS A 148 2.65 -2.21 20.40
C LYS A 148 2.26 -0.74 20.21
N GLU A 149 1.33 -0.27 21.02
CA GLU A 149 0.88 1.12 21.05
C GLU A 149 2.01 2.10 21.42
N ASN A 150 1.79 3.38 21.15
CA ASN A 150 2.71 4.46 21.48
C ASN A 150 2.90 4.56 23.01
N PRO A 151 4.12 4.29 23.54
CA PRO A 151 4.36 4.34 24.98
C PRO A 151 4.15 5.75 25.56
N PHE A 152 4.27 6.81 24.74
CA PHE A 152 4.02 8.18 25.18
C PHE A 152 2.53 8.55 25.31
N ALA A 153 1.63 7.60 25.00
CA ALA A 153 0.19 7.70 25.23
C ALA A 153 -0.28 6.79 26.38
N GLU A 154 0.63 6.04 27.02
CA GLU A 154 0.33 5.19 28.18
C GLU A 154 -0.02 6.06 29.40
N GLY A 155 -1.02 5.65 30.18
CA GLY A 155 -1.48 6.37 31.37
C GLY A 155 -2.29 7.65 31.10
N VAL A 156 -2.47 8.05 29.83
CA VAL A 156 -3.32 9.18 29.44
C VAL A 156 -4.62 8.63 28.85
N GLN A 157 -5.77 9.22 29.22
CA GLN A 157 -7.09 8.84 28.69
C GLN A 157 -7.30 9.37 27.25
N ASN A 158 -6.37 9.02 26.35
CA ASN A 158 -6.39 9.41 24.95
C ASN A 158 -7.13 8.37 24.08
N PRO A 159 -7.76 8.80 22.98
CA PRO A 159 -8.33 7.89 21.98
C PRO A 159 -7.25 7.04 21.32
N PHE A 160 -7.62 5.88 20.79
CA PHE A 160 -6.68 5.01 20.08
C PHE A 160 -6.09 5.71 18.85
N PHE A 161 -6.94 6.26 17.99
CA PHE A 161 -6.53 7.07 16.85
C PHE A 161 -6.84 8.56 17.10
N PRO A 162 -5.89 9.48 16.86
CA PRO A 162 -4.53 9.23 16.36
C PRO A 162 -3.50 8.90 17.48
N ASP A 163 -3.83 9.08 18.76
CA ASP A 163 -2.81 9.24 19.80
C ASP A 163 -2.06 7.96 20.18
N LYS A 164 -2.77 6.86 20.48
CA LYS A 164 -2.14 5.59 20.89
C LYS A 164 -1.60 4.79 19.71
N CYS A 165 -2.20 4.94 18.53
CA CYS A 165 -1.82 4.16 17.36
C CYS A 165 -0.51 4.62 16.74
N PHE A 166 -0.13 5.91 16.84
CA PHE A 166 1.06 6.43 16.17
C PHE A 166 2.28 6.46 17.08
N GLY A 167 3.10 5.41 16.96
CA GLY A 167 4.44 5.30 17.54
C GLY A 167 5.30 4.30 16.76
N TYR A 168 6.47 3.94 17.31
CA TYR A 168 7.42 3.01 16.68
C TYR A 168 6.75 1.69 16.22
N GLY A 169 5.86 1.12 17.03
CA GLY A 169 5.17 -0.14 16.69
C GLY A 169 4.38 -0.05 15.39
N CYS A 170 3.65 1.04 15.18
CA CYS A 170 2.88 1.27 13.95
C CYS A 170 3.78 1.52 12.74
N ALA A 171 4.83 2.35 12.90
CA ALA A 171 5.79 2.62 11.83
C ALA A 171 6.48 1.32 11.35
N LYS A 172 6.96 0.51 12.30
CA LYS A 172 7.57 -0.79 12.02
C LYS A 172 6.58 -1.75 11.36
N TRP A 173 5.35 -1.83 11.88
CA TRP A 173 4.31 -2.69 11.33
C TRP A 173 3.97 -2.30 9.89
N ALA A 174 3.88 -1.01 9.58
CA ALA A 174 3.63 -0.51 8.24
C ALA A 174 4.74 -0.97 7.27
N VAL A 175 6.00 -0.65 7.58
CA VAL A 175 7.15 -0.99 6.74
C VAL A 175 7.20 -2.50 6.49
N ASN A 176 7.16 -3.31 7.54
CA ASN A 176 7.19 -4.78 7.41
C ASN A 176 6.03 -5.30 6.55
N SER A 177 4.81 -4.77 6.73
CA SER A 177 3.66 -5.18 5.92
C SER A 177 3.88 -4.91 4.43
N SER A 178 4.41 -3.74 4.07
CA SER A 178 4.70 -3.40 2.67
C SER A 178 5.80 -4.25 2.04
N VAL A 179 6.87 -4.51 2.79
CA VAL A 179 8.01 -5.29 2.32
C VAL A 179 7.55 -6.72 2.07
N GLU A 180 6.94 -7.35 3.06
CA GLU A 180 6.41 -8.72 2.95
C GLU A 180 5.42 -8.84 1.79
N PHE A 181 4.55 -7.85 1.59
CA PHE A 181 3.57 -7.86 0.50
C PHE A 181 4.23 -7.81 -0.88
N ILE A 182 5.18 -6.88 -1.08
CA ILE A 182 5.87 -6.77 -2.36
C ILE A 182 6.74 -8.00 -2.60
N GLU A 183 7.37 -8.55 -1.56
CA GLU A 183 8.14 -9.80 -1.69
C GLU A 183 7.30 -10.96 -2.18
N GLU A 184 6.14 -11.18 -1.57
CA GLU A 184 5.24 -12.25 -1.99
C GLU A 184 4.68 -11.96 -3.40
N PHE A 185 4.37 -10.70 -3.73
CA PHE A 185 3.97 -10.33 -5.08
C PHE A 185 5.06 -10.61 -6.12
N SER A 186 6.28 -10.16 -5.89
CA SER A 186 7.42 -10.38 -6.80
C SER A 186 7.70 -11.87 -6.97
N LYS A 187 7.62 -12.64 -5.89
CA LYS A 187 7.73 -14.10 -5.92
C LYS A 187 6.64 -14.74 -6.77
N LYS A 188 5.38 -14.34 -6.60
CA LYS A 188 4.26 -14.81 -7.44
C LYS A 188 4.51 -14.46 -8.91
N MET A 189 4.94 -13.24 -9.20
CA MET A 189 5.27 -12.78 -10.56
C MET A 189 6.53 -13.42 -11.15
N GLY A 190 7.38 -14.06 -10.35
CA GLY A 190 8.68 -14.58 -10.78
C GLY A 190 9.71 -13.49 -11.06
N LEU A 191 9.56 -12.31 -10.45
CA LEU A 191 10.47 -11.18 -10.58
C LEU A 191 11.62 -11.30 -9.57
N LYS A 192 12.81 -10.89 -9.98
CA LYS A 192 13.90 -10.65 -9.03
C LYS A 192 13.69 -9.28 -8.40
N LEU A 193 13.58 -9.25 -7.07
CA LEU A 193 13.73 -8.00 -6.35
C LEU A 193 15.15 -7.48 -6.57
N TYR A 194 15.30 -6.19 -6.86
CA TYR A 194 16.63 -5.58 -6.86
C TYR A 194 17.16 -5.59 -5.43
N ASP A 195 18.17 -6.41 -5.20
CA ASP A 195 18.66 -6.71 -3.86
C ASP A 195 19.18 -5.48 -3.09
N GLU A 196 19.74 -4.46 -3.71
CA GLU A 196 20.40 -3.41 -2.91
C GLU A 196 19.41 -2.55 -2.09
N TRP A 197 18.37 -2.01 -2.72
CA TRP A 197 17.44 -1.07 -2.07
C TRP A 197 16.41 -1.79 -1.19
N PHE A 198 16.01 -3.01 -1.60
CA PHE A 198 15.07 -3.83 -0.83
C PHE A 198 15.71 -4.39 0.44
N GLN A 199 16.99 -4.77 0.38
CA GLN A 199 17.72 -5.23 1.57
C GLN A 199 18.03 -4.05 2.51
N GLU A 200 18.27 -2.85 1.98
CA GLU A 200 18.35 -1.61 2.79
C GLU A 200 17.02 -1.34 3.51
N ALA A 201 15.89 -1.46 2.81
CA ALA A 201 14.55 -1.28 3.39
C ALA A 201 14.25 -2.30 4.50
N LYS A 202 14.73 -3.55 4.38
CA LYS A 202 14.66 -4.55 5.45
C LYS A 202 15.47 -4.20 6.68
N ARG A 203 16.52 -3.40 6.54
CA ARG A 203 17.35 -2.89 7.64
C ARG A 203 16.74 -1.65 8.30
N LEU A 204 15.83 -0.92 7.63
CA LEU A 204 15.18 0.27 8.20
C LEU A 204 14.51 0.03 9.56
N PRO A 205 13.76 -1.07 9.81
CA PRO A 205 13.20 -1.36 11.13
C PRO A 205 14.24 -1.43 12.27
N GLU A 206 15.49 -1.78 11.94
CA GLU A 206 16.61 -1.81 12.87
C GLU A 206 17.26 -0.44 13.01
N ALA A 207 17.38 0.32 11.92
CA ALA A 207 17.89 1.70 11.93
C ALA A 207 16.97 2.67 12.69
N ILE A 208 15.65 2.40 12.72
CA ILE A 208 14.67 3.21 13.46
C ILE A 208 14.80 2.98 14.99
N LYS A 209 15.51 1.95 15.48
CA LYS A 209 15.76 1.76 16.93
C LYS A 209 16.63 2.86 17.57
N VAL A 210 17.14 3.80 16.78
CA VAL A 210 18.00 4.90 17.24
C VAL A 210 17.19 6.16 17.62
N PHE A 211 15.86 6.11 17.55
CA PHE A 211 14.96 7.18 18.01
C PHE A 211 14.13 6.78 19.22
#